data_AF-A0A942DM60-F1
#
_entry.id   AF-A0A942DM60-F1
#
_cell.length_a   1.000
_cell.length_b   1.000
_cell.length_c   1.000
_cell.angle_alpha   90.00
_cell.angle_beta   90.00
_cell.angle_gamma   90.00
#
_symmetry.space_group_name_H-M   'P 1'
#
loop_
_entity.id
_entity.type
_entity.pdbx_description
1 polymer ?
#
loop_
_entity_poly.entity_id
_entity_poly.type
_entity_poly.pdbx_seq_one_letter_code
_entity_poly.pdbx_strand_id
1 'polypeptide(L)'
;MRLLLLTITCLSLLISGCAKSGGSSNSDSGSDAAAAGSNGSSKSLFSQWNEENNTFQLDFRSAQFGGTSMVYITSGTVGSCECQVTIQGSESAGTMVFSSCTNGSIGCVSLKPTGNYTKSSGALQICTSTSCINMK
;
A
#
# COMPACT_ATOMS: atom_id res chain seq x y z
N MET A 1 -16.56 60.40 -11.82
CA MET A 1 -16.30 59.82 -10.48
C MET A 1 -15.29 58.70 -10.69
N ARG A 2 -13.99 58.91 -10.46
CA ARG A 2 -13.25 58.67 -9.21
C ARG A 2 -13.57 57.28 -8.60
N LEU A 3 -12.67 56.29 -8.72
CA LEU A 3 -11.61 55.89 -7.75
C LEU A 3 -12.25 55.19 -6.51
N LEU A 4 -11.98 53.97 -6.06
CA LEU A 4 -10.76 53.20 -5.70
C LEU A 4 -11.16 51.69 -5.58
N LEU A 5 -10.38 50.70 -6.02
CA LEU A 5 -9.25 50.04 -5.32
C LEU A 5 -9.66 49.10 -4.15
N LEU A 6 -9.59 47.79 -4.37
CA LEU A 6 -9.15 46.85 -3.34
C LEU A 6 -8.45 45.63 -3.99
N THR A 7 -7.13 45.72 -3.96
CA THR A 7 -6.14 44.66 -4.10
C THR A 7 -6.29 43.59 -3.03
N ILE A 8 -6.08 42.30 -3.35
CA ILE A 8 -5.28 41.38 -2.52
C ILE A 8 -4.77 40.23 -3.42
N THR A 9 -3.48 40.36 -3.71
CA THR A 9 -2.45 39.35 -3.97
C THR A 9 -2.77 37.90 -3.61
N CYS A 10 -2.60 37.00 -4.58
CA CYS A 10 -1.93 35.73 -4.32
C CYS A 10 -1.00 35.39 -5.50
N LEU A 11 0.18 35.99 -5.44
CA LEU A 11 1.36 35.63 -6.22
C LEU A 11 1.99 34.41 -5.54
N SER A 12 2.07 33.28 -6.24
CA SER A 12 3.01 32.20 -5.89
C SER A 12 3.40 31.46 -7.17
N LEU A 13 4.51 31.91 -7.74
CA LEU A 13 5.30 31.20 -8.75
C LEU A 13 5.78 29.86 -8.21
N LEU A 14 5.65 28.78 -8.99
CA LEU A 14 6.61 27.67 -8.98
C LEU A 14 6.93 27.21 -10.41
N ILE A 15 7.94 27.89 -10.94
CA ILE A 15 9.00 27.49 -11.87
C ILE A 15 8.95 26.02 -12.31
N SER A 16 8.57 25.78 -13.57
CA SER A 16 8.86 24.54 -14.30
C SER A 16 10.23 24.68 -14.96
N GLY A 17 11.28 24.21 -14.29
CA GLY A 17 12.64 24.10 -14.82
C GLY A 17 12.94 22.66 -15.18
N CYS A 18 12.83 22.31 -16.47
CA CYS A 18 13.44 21.10 -17.01
C CYS A 18 14.95 21.30 -17.12
N ALA A 19 15.70 20.76 -16.16
CA ALA A 19 17.15 20.62 -16.26
C ALA A 19 17.52 19.27 -16.89
N LYS A 20 18.49 19.34 -17.80
CA LYS A 20 19.07 18.31 -18.64
C LYS A 20 20.37 17.79 -18.00
N SER A 21 20.56 16.47 -17.92
CA SER A 21 21.87 15.78 -18.02
C SER A 21 21.61 14.26 -18.00
N GLY A 22 22.07 13.49 -19.00
CA GLY A 22 23.35 12.75 -18.94
C GLY A 22 23.11 11.45 -18.14
N GLY A 23 23.14 10.23 -18.68
CA GLY A 23 24.13 9.65 -19.57
C GLY A 23 24.65 8.36 -18.90
N SER A 24 24.77 7.29 -19.69
CA SER A 24 25.55 6.06 -19.47
C SER A 24 25.00 4.92 -18.60
N SER A 25 24.99 3.78 -19.29
CA SER A 25 24.84 2.37 -18.91
C SER A 25 25.70 1.93 -17.73
N ASN A 26 25.18 0.98 -16.94
CA ASN A 26 25.94 -0.23 -16.60
C ASN A 26 25.00 -1.37 -16.19
N SER A 27 25.35 -2.56 -16.66
CA SER A 27 24.84 -3.87 -16.31
C SER A 27 24.91 -4.12 -14.79
N ASP A 28 24.01 -4.94 -14.24
CA ASP A 28 24.40 -6.20 -13.60
C ASP A 28 23.20 -7.04 -13.18
N SER A 29 23.27 -8.32 -13.57
CA SER A 29 22.51 -9.43 -13.01
C SER A 29 22.84 -9.59 -11.53
N GLY A 30 21.85 -9.71 -10.65
CA GLY A 30 22.11 -9.95 -9.24
C GLY A 30 20.85 -10.20 -8.42
N SER A 31 20.63 -11.47 -8.13
CA SER A 31 19.66 -12.07 -7.21
C SER A 31 19.71 -11.49 -5.79
N ASP A 32 18.54 -11.46 -5.16
CA ASP A 32 18.28 -11.51 -3.72
C ASP A 32 19.20 -10.72 -2.79
N ALA A 33 18.78 -9.50 -2.43
CA ALA A 33 19.20 -8.87 -1.19
C ALA A 33 18.01 -8.13 -0.56
N ALA A 34 17.67 -8.57 0.65
CA ALA A 34 16.71 -7.90 1.53
C ALA A 34 17.10 -6.44 1.73
N ALA A 35 16.40 -5.53 1.07
CA ALA A 35 16.56 -4.10 1.27
C ALA A 35 15.64 -3.62 2.40
N ALA A 36 16.19 -3.59 3.61
CA ALA A 36 15.71 -2.70 4.67
C ALA A 36 15.97 -1.24 4.23
N GLY A 37 15.04 -0.67 3.48
CA GLY A 37 15.16 0.68 2.90
C GLY A 37 14.23 1.68 3.58
N SER A 38 14.75 2.40 4.58
CA SER A 38 14.16 3.66 5.06
C SER A 38 14.49 4.78 4.07
N ASN A 39 13.56 5.10 3.16
CA ASN A 39 13.24 6.46 2.66
C ASN A 39 12.17 6.41 1.54
N GLY A 40 10.90 6.45 1.93
CA GLY A 40 9.87 7.29 1.32
C GLY A 40 9.48 7.14 -0.16
N SER A 41 9.85 6.07 -0.88
CA SER A 41 9.21 5.83 -2.18
C SER A 41 7.75 5.46 -1.95
N SER A 42 6.81 6.19 -2.54
CA SER A 42 5.37 5.91 -2.40
C SER A 42 5.06 4.52 -2.96
N LYS A 43 4.91 3.53 -2.07
CA LYS A 43 4.54 2.15 -2.40
C LYS A 43 3.05 2.09 -2.70
N SER A 44 2.61 1.39 -3.75
CA SER A 44 1.17 1.26 -4.07
C SER A 44 0.43 0.42 -3.03
N LEU A 45 -0.86 0.67 -2.78
CA LEU A 45 -1.74 -0.19 -1.97
C LEU A 45 -1.76 -1.61 -2.54
N PHE A 46 -1.83 -1.72 -3.86
CA PHE A 46 -1.78 -2.99 -4.61
C PHE A 46 -0.34 -3.49 -4.76
N SER A 47 0.34 -3.61 -3.63
CA SER A 47 1.67 -4.19 -3.50
C SER A 47 1.64 -5.38 -2.53
N GLN A 48 2.78 -6.01 -2.38
CA GLN A 48 3.01 -6.97 -1.30
C GLN A 48 3.42 -6.23 -0.03
N TRP A 49 2.76 -6.52 1.09
CA TRP A 49 2.98 -5.89 2.39
C TRP A 49 3.41 -6.94 3.40
N ASN A 50 4.45 -6.63 4.16
CA ASN A 50 4.89 -7.48 5.25
C ASN A 50 4.47 -6.85 6.56
N GLU A 51 3.94 -7.65 7.47
CA GLU A 51 3.76 -7.18 8.85
C GLU A 51 5.11 -6.69 9.40
N GLU A 52 5.10 -5.67 10.26
CA GLU A 52 6.30 -5.05 10.80
C GLU A 52 7.31 -6.05 11.40
N ASN A 53 6.80 -7.12 12.02
CA ASN A 53 7.55 -8.22 12.63
C ASN A 53 7.84 -9.39 11.67
N ASN A 54 7.47 -9.26 10.39
CA ASN A 54 7.60 -10.26 9.33
C ASN A 54 6.97 -11.63 9.67
N THR A 55 5.94 -11.68 10.52
CA THR A 55 5.29 -12.97 10.86
C THR A 55 4.31 -13.43 9.79
N PHE A 56 3.76 -12.48 9.02
CA PHE A 56 3.01 -12.76 7.81
C PHE A 56 3.13 -11.65 6.77
N GLN A 57 2.71 -12.00 5.55
CA GLN A 57 2.75 -11.19 4.35
C GLN A 57 1.37 -11.21 3.68
N LEU A 58 0.92 -10.06 3.20
CA LEU A 58 -0.28 -9.91 2.37
C LEU A 58 0.14 -9.48 0.96
N ASP A 59 -0.33 -10.19 -0.06
CA ASP A 59 -0.09 -9.84 -1.45
C ASP A 59 -1.35 -9.29 -2.12
N PHE A 60 -1.40 -7.96 -2.31
CA PHE A 60 -2.50 -7.27 -3.00
C PHE A 60 -2.21 -6.96 -4.47
N ARG A 61 -1.14 -7.52 -5.07
CA ARG A 61 -0.77 -7.18 -6.46
C ARG A 61 -1.82 -7.55 -7.51
N SER A 62 -2.67 -8.53 -7.19
CA SER A 62 -3.82 -8.96 -8.00
C SER A 62 -5.12 -8.23 -7.64
N ALA A 63 -5.10 -7.35 -6.64
CA ALA A 63 -6.30 -6.68 -6.15
C ALA A 63 -6.60 -5.39 -6.89
N GLN A 64 -7.86 -4.95 -6.80
CA GLN A 64 -8.36 -3.71 -7.39
C GLN A 64 -9.49 -3.13 -6.54
N PHE A 65 -9.77 -1.83 -6.73
CA PHE A 65 -10.91 -1.18 -6.08
C PHE A 65 -12.25 -1.63 -6.65
N GLY A 66 -13.26 -1.72 -5.78
CA GLY A 66 -14.66 -1.93 -6.16
C GLY A 66 -15.01 -3.34 -6.64
N GLY A 67 -14.03 -4.26 -6.69
CA GLY A 67 -14.21 -5.65 -7.07
C GLY A 67 -13.70 -6.63 -6.02
N THR A 68 -14.11 -7.89 -6.16
CA THR A 68 -13.54 -9.00 -5.39
C THR A 68 -12.35 -9.59 -6.14
N SER A 69 -11.21 -9.71 -5.45
CA SER A 69 -9.95 -10.22 -6.01
C SER A 69 -9.39 -11.34 -5.14
N MET A 70 -8.66 -12.29 -5.73
CA MET A 70 -7.92 -13.29 -4.95
C MET A 70 -6.60 -12.70 -4.49
N VAL A 71 -6.25 -12.89 -3.22
CA VAL A 71 -5.02 -12.43 -2.59
C VAL A 71 -4.42 -13.53 -1.72
N TYR A 72 -3.11 -13.45 -1.51
CA TYR A 72 -2.39 -14.45 -0.73
C TYR A 72 -1.97 -13.87 0.62
N ILE A 73 -2.18 -14.66 1.67
CA ILE A 73 -1.71 -14.39 3.03
C ILE A 73 -0.68 -15.47 3.38
N THR A 74 0.60 -15.11 3.43
CA THR A 74 1.66 -16.07 3.74
C THR A 74 2.17 -15.85 5.15
N SER A 75 2.09 -16.87 6.00
CA SER A 75 2.68 -16.85 7.34
C SER A 75 3.68 -17.98 7.50
N GLY A 76 4.78 -17.73 8.21
CA GLY A 76 5.79 -18.75 8.49
C GLY A 76 5.26 -19.92 9.33
N THR A 77 4.15 -19.74 10.05
CA THR A 77 3.59 -20.75 10.97
C THR A 77 2.48 -21.58 10.33
N VAL A 78 1.62 -20.94 9.51
CA VAL A 78 0.44 -21.60 8.92
C VAL A 78 0.58 -21.85 7.42
N GLY A 79 1.61 -21.33 6.75
CA GLY A 79 1.79 -21.45 5.30
C GLY A 79 1.05 -20.34 4.53
N SER A 80 0.82 -20.57 3.24
CA SER A 80 0.14 -19.62 2.35
C SER A 80 -1.35 -19.91 2.30
N CYS A 81 -2.17 -18.90 2.60
CA CYS A 81 -3.63 -18.89 2.48
C CYS A 81 -4.06 -18.12 1.24
N GLU A 82 -5.08 -18.60 0.54
CA GLU A 82 -5.72 -17.89 -0.57
C GLU A 82 -7.07 -17.33 -0.11
N CYS A 83 -7.23 -16.00 -0.15
CA CYS A 83 -8.42 -15.30 0.30
C CYS A 83 -9.03 -14.46 -0.81
N GLN A 84 -10.35 -14.36 -0.82
CA GLN A 84 -11.02 -13.29 -1.55
C GLN A 84 -10.94 -12.01 -0.73
N VAL A 85 -10.66 -10.89 -1.36
CA VAL A 85 -10.74 -9.57 -0.74
C VAL A 85 -11.56 -8.63 -1.59
N THR A 86 -12.38 -7.82 -0.95
CA THR A 86 -13.05 -6.67 -1.57
C THR A 86 -12.50 -5.41 -0.94
N ILE A 87 -11.96 -4.50 -1.76
CA ILE A 87 -11.36 -3.24 -1.30
C ILE A 87 -12.22 -2.09 -1.83
N GLN A 88 -12.69 -1.23 -0.93
CA GLN A 88 -13.46 -0.03 -1.27
C GLN A 88 -12.77 1.22 -0.72
N GLY A 89 -12.82 2.31 -1.45
CA GLY A 89 -12.20 3.57 -1.05
C GLY A 89 -11.16 4.03 -2.07
N SER A 90 -10.00 4.42 -1.58
CA SER A 90 -8.94 5.05 -2.36
C SER A 90 -7.57 4.49 -2.02
N GLU A 91 -6.55 4.91 -2.75
CA GLU A 91 -5.15 4.53 -2.51
C GLU A 91 -4.69 4.78 -1.06
N SER A 92 -5.18 5.84 -0.40
CA SER A 92 -4.71 6.24 0.93
C SER A 92 -5.58 5.74 2.09
N ALA A 93 -6.86 5.46 1.87
CA ALA A 93 -7.77 4.98 2.91
C ALA A 93 -9.04 4.35 2.35
N GLY A 94 -9.63 3.43 3.11
CA GLY A 94 -10.87 2.76 2.75
C GLY A 94 -11.23 1.59 3.67
N THR A 95 -12.04 0.67 3.15
CA THR A 95 -12.41 -0.58 3.81
C THR A 95 -11.90 -1.77 3.02
N MET A 96 -11.59 -2.84 3.73
CA MET A 96 -11.27 -4.13 3.12
C MET A 96 -11.99 -5.26 3.85
N VAL A 97 -12.55 -6.16 3.06
CA VAL A 97 -13.32 -7.30 3.54
C VAL A 97 -12.71 -8.56 2.98
N PHE A 98 -12.15 -9.39 3.85
CA PHE A 98 -11.63 -10.70 3.48
C PHE A 98 -12.74 -11.76 3.62
N SER A 99 -12.96 -12.52 2.55
CA SER A 99 -13.91 -13.61 2.47
C SER A 99 -13.24 -14.87 1.89
N SER A 100 -13.89 -16.02 2.04
CA SER A 100 -13.52 -17.25 1.33
C SER A 100 -12.04 -17.66 1.43
N CYS A 101 -11.40 -17.44 2.59
CA CYS A 101 -10.03 -17.87 2.83
C CYS A 101 -9.93 -19.40 2.86
N THR A 102 -9.21 -19.97 1.89
CA THR A 102 -9.03 -21.41 1.67
C THR A 102 -7.57 -21.72 1.35
N ASN A 103 -7.20 -23.01 1.32
CA ASN A 103 -5.87 -23.52 0.98
C ASN A 103 -4.72 -22.88 1.77
N GLY A 104 -4.32 -23.47 2.91
CA GLY A 104 -3.15 -23.03 3.69
C GLY A 104 -3.15 -23.44 5.16
N SER A 105 -3.20 -24.73 5.45
CA SER A 105 -3.24 -25.26 6.83
C SER A 105 -4.46 -24.82 7.66
N ILE A 106 -4.58 -25.37 8.88
CA ILE A 106 -5.73 -25.21 9.79
C ILE A 106 -5.99 -23.73 10.20
N GLY A 107 -5.07 -22.80 9.92
CA GLY A 107 -5.12 -21.41 10.36
C GLY A 107 -5.81 -20.40 9.44
N CYS A 108 -6.04 -20.70 8.15
CA CYS A 108 -6.54 -19.67 7.20
C CYS A 108 -7.93 -19.16 7.50
N VAL A 109 -8.81 -20.01 8.04
CA VAL A 109 -10.22 -19.65 8.27
C VAL A 109 -10.37 -18.58 9.35
N SER A 110 -9.37 -18.45 10.24
CA SER A 110 -9.30 -17.45 11.30
C SER A 110 -8.73 -16.11 10.82
N LEU A 111 -8.06 -16.09 9.66
CA LEU A 111 -7.45 -14.90 9.07
C LEU A 111 -8.46 -14.19 8.16
N LYS A 112 -9.48 -13.59 8.76
CA LYS A 112 -10.46 -12.74 8.05
C LYS A 112 -10.47 -11.32 8.60
N PRO A 113 -9.37 -10.56 8.52
CA PRO A 113 -9.34 -9.20 9.02
C PRO A 113 -10.25 -8.32 8.16
N THR A 114 -11.49 -8.12 8.59
CA THR A 114 -12.40 -7.14 7.97
C THR A 114 -12.28 -5.84 8.73
N GLY A 115 -11.99 -4.75 8.02
CA GLY A 115 -11.62 -3.52 8.70
C GLY A 115 -11.41 -2.32 7.77
N ASN A 116 -11.07 -1.20 8.41
CA ASN A 116 -10.61 -0.01 7.72
C ASN A 116 -9.11 -0.14 7.45
N TYR A 117 -8.65 0.35 6.31
CA TYR A 117 -7.23 0.52 6.06
C TYR A 117 -6.86 1.99 5.89
N THR A 118 -5.63 2.31 6.27
CA THR A 118 -4.98 3.59 5.98
C THR A 118 -3.59 3.29 5.44
N LYS A 119 -3.17 4.03 4.41
CA LYS A 119 -1.90 3.85 3.73
C LYS A 119 -1.16 5.18 3.64
N SER A 120 0.06 5.19 4.14
CA SER A 120 1.03 6.27 3.98
C SER A 120 2.07 5.88 2.92
N SER A 121 3.09 6.71 2.68
CA SER A 121 4.05 6.50 1.58
C SER A 121 4.71 5.11 1.57
N GLY A 122 4.92 4.48 2.71
CA GLY A 122 5.53 3.14 2.78
C GLY A 122 4.94 2.24 3.85
N ALA A 123 3.78 2.60 4.42
CA ALA A 123 3.15 1.80 5.45
C ALA A 123 1.66 1.61 5.15
N LEU A 124 1.17 0.42 5.47
CA LEU A 124 -0.24 0.06 5.42
C LEU A 124 -0.66 -0.35 6.82
N GLN A 125 -1.72 0.26 7.32
CA GLN A 125 -2.36 -0.13 8.56
C GLN A 125 -3.75 -0.69 8.25
N ILE A 126 -4.08 -1.83 8.83
CA ILE A 126 -5.40 -2.48 8.71
C ILE A 126 -5.97 -2.62 10.13
N CYS A 127 -7.08 -1.96 10.40
CA CYS A 127 -7.75 -1.94 11.69
C CYS A 127 -9.10 -2.63 11.63
N THR A 128 -9.25 -3.66 12.46
CA THR A 128 -10.54 -4.27 12.80
C THR A 128 -11.17 -3.56 14.01
N SER A 129 -12.34 -4.02 14.47
CA SER A 129 -12.94 -3.50 15.70
C SER A 129 -12.14 -3.81 16.98
N THR A 130 -11.20 -4.77 16.93
CA THR A 130 -10.48 -5.26 18.10
C THR A 130 -8.98 -5.00 18.06
N SER A 131 -8.40 -4.80 16.88
CA SER A 131 -6.95 -4.70 16.71
C SER A 131 -6.57 -4.00 15.41
N CYS A 132 -5.38 -3.40 15.40
CA CYS A 132 -4.75 -2.85 14.20
C CYS A 132 -3.45 -3.58 13.92
N ILE A 133 -3.19 -3.82 12.64
CA ILE A 133 -1.98 -4.45 12.12
C ILE A 133 -1.25 -3.39 11.31
N ASN A 134 0.04 -3.20 11.56
CA ASN A 134 0.92 -2.32 10.78
C ASN A 134 1.82 -3.13 9.85
N MET A 135 1.97 -2.65 8.63
CA MET A 135 2.70 -3.33 7.56
C MET A 135 3.56 -2.35 6.77
N LYS A 136 4.63 -2.87 6.16
CA LYS A 136 5.62 -2.13 5.36
C LYS A 136 5.94 -2.81 4.03
#